data_AF-Q2J9I2-F1
#
_entry.id   AF-Q2J9I2-F1
#
_cell.length_a   1.000
_cell.length_b   1.000
_cell.length_c   1.000
_cell.angle_alpha   90.00
_cell.angle_beta   90.00
_cell.angle_gamma   90.00
#
_symmetry.space_group_name_H-M   'P 1'
#
loop_
_entity.id
_entity.type
_entity.pdbx_description
1 polymer ?
#
loop_
_entity_poly.entity_id
_entity_poly.type
_entity_poly.pdbx_seq_one_letter_code
_entity_poly.pdbx_strand_id
1 'polypeptide(L)'
;MRAISVRAERDALRVALVDAGRTHGEIAEEFMARYGYRPRAAFRYAHGWSLTQAAGHINAHAADLNLDPLGRAAMTSPHLSEVENWPYPSARRRPTPHALVLLASVYGTDVHSLVDVHDRARMRPADRLVIDAIACAHQPARCPHCRREPTAVVPRVPRARPDALAWSGSLTVPA
;
A
#
# COMPACT_ATOMS: atom_id res chain seq x y z
N MET A 1 22.69 -6.75 -37.42
CA MET A 1 21.46 -6.91 -36.61
C MET A 1 21.45 -5.78 -35.59
N ARG A 2 20.53 -4.80 -35.66
CA ARG A 2 20.52 -3.67 -34.69
C ARG A 2 20.01 -4.20 -33.36
N ALA A 3 20.77 -3.99 -32.28
CA ALA A 3 20.31 -4.30 -30.93
C ALA A 3 19.09 -3.42 -30.61
N ILE A 4 17.98 -4.06 -30.23
CA ILE A 4 16.78 -3.36 -29.76
C ILE A 4 17.17 -2.63 -28.47
N SER A 5 16.82 -1.35 -28.33
CA SER A 5 17.08 -0.63 -27.09
C SER A 5 16.28 -1.25 -25.94
N VAL A 6 16.82 -1.24 -24.72
CA VAL A 6 16.10 -1.71 -23.51
C VAL A 6 14.75 -1.00 -23.34
N ARG A 7 14.60 0.24 -23.83
CA ARG A 7 13.30 0.94 -23.85
C ARG A 7 12.29 0.28 -24.79
N ALA A 8 12.70 -0.03 -26.01
CA ALA A 8 11.84 -0.67 -26.99
C ALA A 8 11.48 -2.11 -26.57
N GLU A 9 12.42 -2.82 -25.95
CA GLU A 9 12.15 -4.16 -25.39
C GLU A 9 11.10 -4.12 -24.27
N ARG A 10 11.22 -3.17 -23.32
CA ARG A 10 10.22 -2.97 -22.25
C ARG A 10 8.83 -2.68 -22.80
N ASP A 11 8.73 -1.77 -23.77
CA ASP A 11 7.44 -1.41 -24.34
C ASP A 11 6.82 -2.57 -25.14
N ALA A 12 7.62 -3.32 -25.90
CA ALA A 12 7.16 -4.51 -26.59
C ALA A 12 6.66 -5.59 -25.62
N LEU A 13 7.36 -5.81 -24.50
CA LEU A 13 6.89 -6.74 -23.45
C LEU A 13 5.56 -6.29 -22.86
N ARG A 14 5.43 -5.00 -22.53
CA ARG A 14 4.19 -4.44 -21.99
C ARG A 14 3.03 -4.66 -22.95
N VAL A 15 3.20 -4.31 -24.23
CA VAL A 15 2.17 -4.51 -25.26
C VAL A 15 1.76 -5.97 -25.34
N ALA A 16 2.72 -6.89 -25.42
CA ALA A 16 2.43 -8.32 -25.50
C ALA A 16 1.66 -8.85 -24.27
N LEU A 17 1.97 -8.37 -23.06
CA LEU A 17 1.24 -8.77 -21.86
C LEU A 17 -0.16 -8.17 -21.79
N VAL A 18 -0.34 -6.93 -22.24
CA VAL A 18 -1.67 -6.30 -22.37
C VAL A 18 -2.52 -7.07 -23.38
N ASP A 19 -1.97 -7.41 -24.55
CA ASP A 19 -2.66 -8.18 -25.58
C ASP A 19 -3.04 -9.59 -25.10
N ALA A 20 -2.24 -10.16 -24.19
CA ALA A 20 -2.53 -11.41 -23.51
C ALA A 20 -3.56 -11.28 -22.36
N GLY A 21 -4.14 -10.10 -22.15
CA GLY A 21 -5.16 -9.84 -21.12
C GLY A 21 -4.64 -9.74 -19.70
N ARG A 22 -3.33 -9.49 -19.51
CA ARG A 22 -2.74 -9.34 -18.17
C ARG A 22 -3.15 -8.02 -17.52
N THR A 23 -3.39 -8.08 -16.22
CA THR A 23 -3.65 -6.91 -15.40
C THR A 23 -2.38 -6.07 -15.22
N HIS A 24 -2.52 -4.78 -14.93
CA HIS A 24 -1.38 -3.91 -14.64
C HIS A 24 -0.56 -4.40 -13.42
N GLY A 25 -1.20 -5.08 -12.45
CA GLY A 25 -0.51 -5.73 -11.34
C GLY A 25 0.40 -6.87 -11.79
N GLU A 26 -0.10 -7.77 -12.62
CA GLU A 26 0.71 -8.87 -13.18
C GLU A 26 1.85 -8.33 -14.08
N ILE A 27 1.58 -7.29 -14.87
CA ILE A 27 2.62 -6.65 -15.68
C ILE A 27 3.68 -6.00 -14.77
N ALA A 28 3.28 -5.35 -13.68
CA ALA A 28 4.22 -4.78 -12.72
C ALA A 28 5.08 -5.87 -12.08
N GLU A 29 4.51 -7.03 -11.73
CA GLU A 29 5.26 -8.19 -11.22
C GLU A 29 6.34 -8.66 -12.21
N GLU A 30 6.01 -8.78 -13.50
CA GLU A 30 6.98 -9.12 -14.55
C GLU A 30 8.08 -8.06 -14.66
N PHE A 31 7.73 -6.78 -14.53
CA PHE A 31 8.70 -5.68 -14.59
C PHE A 31 9.64 -5.65 -13.37
N MET A 32 9.13 -6.00 -12.19
CA MET A 32 9.95 -6.18 -10.99
C MET A 32 10.91 -7.36 -11.16
N ALA A 33 10.41 -8.49 -11.66
CA ALA A 33 11.21 -9.71 -11.81
C ALA A 33 12.28 -9.60 -12.91
N ARG A 34 11.92 -9.09 -14.10
CA ARG A 34 12.82 -9.07 -15.26
C ARG A 34 13.79 -7.90 -15.27
N TYR A 35 13.37 -6.72 -14.78
CA TYR A 35 14.18 -5.50 -14.88
C TYR A 35 14.62 -4.94 -13.52
N GLY A 36 14.23 -5.57 -12.41
CA GLY A 36 14.59 -5.11 -11.07
C GLY A 36 13.97 -3.75 -10.70
N TYR A 37 12.86 -3.37 -11.33
CA TYR A 37 12.15 -2.16 -10.94
C TYR A 37 11.60 -2.30 -9.53
N ARG A 38 11.58 -1.17 -8.81
CA ARG A 38 10.83 -1.07 -7.56
C ARG A 38 9.33 -1.02 -7.85
N PRO A 39 8.46 -1.45 -6.93
CA PRO A 39 7.03 -1.60 -7.23
C PRO A 39 6.40 -0.33 -7.81
N ARG A 40 6.68 0.85 -7.24
CA ARG A 40 6.15 2.14 -7.73
C ARG A 40 6.51 2.42 -9.19
N ALA A 41 7.78 2.25 -9.55
CA ALA A 41 8.22 2.41 -10.93
C ALA A 41 7.62 1.33 -11.84
N ALA A 42 7.54 0.09 -11.36
CA ALA A 42 6.99 -1.03 -12.11
C ALA A 42 5.52 -0.81 -12.49
N PHE A 43 4.67 -0.33 -11.57
CA PHE A 43 3.29 0.03 -11.87
C PHE A 43 3.20 1.15 -12.92
N ARG A 44 4.02 2.21 -12.81
CA ARG A 44 4.06 3.25 -13.86
C ARG A 44 4.43 2.67 -15.23
N TYR A 45 5.42 1.78 -15.28
CA TYR A 45 5.83 1.13 -16.52
C TYR A 45 4.77 0.16 -17.05
N ALA A 46 4.03 -0.53 -16.19
CA ALA A 46 2.92 -1.39 -16.58
C ALA A 46 1.84 -0.60 -17.35
N HIS A 47 1.54 0.63 -16.90
CA HIS A 47 0.65 1.55 -17.60
C HIS A 47 1.25 2.15 -18.89
N GLY A 48 2.54 1.95 -19.15
CA GLY A 48 3.24 2.54 -20.29
C GLY A 48 3.49 4.04 -20.15
N TRP A 49 3.40 4.60 -18.94
CA TRP A 49 3.50 6.04 -18.72
C TRP A 49 4.95 6.51 -18.54
N SER A 50 5.26 7.63 -19.17
CA SER A 50 6.41 8.46 -18.78
C SER A 50 6.19 9.07 -17.40
N LEU A 51 7.26 9.53 -16.75
CA LEU A 51 7.17 10.27 -15.49
C LEU A 51 6.26 11.50 -15.61
N THR A 52 6.33 12.21 -16.74
CA THR A 52 5.50 13.41 -16.98
C THR A 52 4.03 13.06 -17.11
N GLN A 53 3.68 11.99 -17.84
CA GLN A 53 2.30 11.52 -17.94
C GLN A 53 1.78 11.08 -16.57
N ALA A 54 2.56 10.27 -15.85
CA ALA A 54 2.17 9.80 -14.52
C ALA A 54 1.98 10.95 -13.52
N ALA A 55 2.88 11.94 -13.52
CA ALA A 55 2.73 13.14 -12.69
C ALA A 55 1.45 13.92 -13.07
N GLY A 56 1.12 14.01 -14.35
CA GLY A 56 -0.13 14.58 -14.84
C GLY A 56 -1.37 13.85 -14.31
N HIS A 57 -1.40 12.52 -14.41
CA HIS A 57 -2.50 11.69 -13.88
C HIS A 57 -2.64 11.84 -12.36
N ILE A 58 -1.52 11.90 -11.62
CA ILE A 58 -1.52 12.13 -10.18
C ILE A 58 -2.11 13.49 -9.81
N ASN A 59 -1.72 14.54 -10.52
CA ASN A 59 -2.22 15.89 -10.27
C ASN A 59 -3.70 16.03 -10.60
N ALA A 60 -4.13 15.46 -11.74
CA ALA A 60 -5.55 15.43 -12.12
C ALA A 60 -6.38 14.74 -11.03
N HIS A 61 -5.94 13.56 -10.59
CA HIS A 61 -6.65 12.84 -9.55
C HIS A 61 -6.65 13.56 -8.19
N ALA A 62 -5.55 14.22 -7.82
CA ALA A 62 -5.49 15.05 -6.62
C ALA A 62 -6.44 16.25 -6.69
N ALA A 63 -6.62 16.85 -7.87
CA ALA A 63 -7.58 17.91 -8.10
C ALA A 63 -9.03 17.41 -8.00
N ASP A 64 -9.34 16.24 -8.58
CA ASP A 64 -10.66 15.61 -8.48
C ASP A 64 -11.07 15.33 -7.02
N LEU A 65 -10.10 14.98 -6.18
CA LEU A 65 -10.28 14.76 -4.74
C LEU A 65 -10.22 16.05 -3.90
N ASN A 66 -10.04 17.21 -4.54
CA ASN A 66 -9.87 18.52 -3.89
C ASN A 66 -8.73 18.55 -2.84
N LEU A 67 -7.66 17.78 -3.07
CA LEU A 67 -6.51 17.68 -2.16
C LEU A 67 -5.49 18.81 -2.37
N ASP A 68 -5.41 19.35 -3.59
CA ASP A 68 -4.58 20.51 -3.93
C ASP A 68 -5.32 21.47 -4.88
N PRO A 69 -6.40 22.12 -4.41
CA PRO A 69 -7.25 22.97 -5.25
C PRO A 69 -6.52 24.17 -5.85
N LEU A 70 -5.37 24.54 -5.28
CA LEU A 70 -4.56 25.68 -5.72
C LEU A 70 -3.31 25.24 -6.51
N GLY A 71 -3.11 23.94 -6.73
CA GLY A 71 -1.97 23.38 -7.45
C GLY A 71 -0.60 23.70 -6.82
N ARG A 72 -0.57 24.00 -5.51
CA ARG A 72 0.63 24.50 -4.82
C ARG A 72 1.64 23.39 -4.53
N ALA A 73 1.19 22.14 -4.51
CA ALA A 73 1.99 20.96 -4.20
C ALA A 73 1.95 19.94 -5.35
N ALA A 74 1.85 20.42 -6.58
CA ALA A 74 1.79 19.58 -7.77
C ALA A 74 2.97 18.59 -7.85
N MET A 75 2.64 17.34 -8.16
CA MET A 75 3.60 16.30 -8.51
C MET A 75 4.33 16.68 -9.80
N THR A 76 5.65 16.60 -9.79
CA THR A 76 6.51 16.85 -10.97
C THR A 76 7.26 15.58 -11.34
N SER A 77 7.75 15.48 -12.58
CA SER A 77 8.53 14.30 -13.02
C SER A 77 9.76 14.01 -12.14
N PRO A 78 10.57 15.01 -11.73
CA PRO A 78 11.68 14.78 -10.79
C PRO A 78 11.20 14.33 -9.41
N HIS A 79 10.13 14.95 -8.88
CA HIS A 79 9.56 14.57 -7.60
C HIS A 79 9.07 13.12 -7.62
N LEU A 80 8.32 12.74 -8.66
CA LEU A 80 7.84 11.37 -8.82
C LEU A 80 9.00 10.38 -8.94
N SER A 81 10.06 10.72 -9.68
CA SER A 81 11.27 9.90 -9.78
C SER A 81 11.92 9.65 -8.41
N GLU A 82 12.05 10.69 -7.57
CA GLU A 82 12.58 10.52 -6.20
C GLU A 82 11.68 9.60 -5.38
N VAL A 83 10.35 9.77 -5.46
CA VAL A 83 9.38 8.94 -4.74
C VAL A 83 9.45 7.48 -5.19
N GLU A 84 9.52 7.22 -6.50
CA GLU A 84 9.61 5.88 -7.08
C GLU A 84 10.89 5.15 -6.66
N ASN A 85 12.01 5.86 -6.57
CA ASN A 85 13.33 5.29 -6.31
C ASN A 85 13.75 5.27 -4.84
N TRP A 86 13.06 5.99 -3.95
CA TRP A 86 13.31 5.88 -2.50
C TRP A 86 13.20 4.40 -2.10
N PRO A 87 14.09 3.80 -1.31
CA PRO A 87 15.01 4.44 -0.40
C PRO A 87 16.47 4.46 -0.91
N TYR A 88 16.68 4.38 -2.23
CA TYR A 88 18.02 4.50 -2.79
C TYR A 88 18.66 5.87 -2.48
N PRO A 89 19.99 5.95 -2.39
CA PRO A 89 20.68 7.21 -2.04
C PRO A 89 20.38 8.38 -2.99
N SER A 90 20.02 8.09 -4.25
CA SER A 90 19.61 9.08 -5.25
C SER A 90 18.26 9.73 -4.94
N ALA A 91 17.43 9.10 -4.11
CA ALA A 91 16.08 9.53 -3.79
C ALA A 91 16.01 10.12 -2.39
N ARG A 92 15.99 11.46 -2.32
CA ARG A 92 15.97 12.19 -1.05
C ARG A 92 14.59 12.24 -0.40
N ARG A 93 13.52 12.10 -1.19
CA ARG A 93 12.13 12.23 -0.72
C ARG A 93 11.55 10.88 -0.32
N ARG A 94 11.28 10.74 0.97
CA ARG A 94 10.52 9.61 1.50
C ARG A 94 9.04 9.75 1.11
N PRO A 95 8.41 8.70 0.55
CA PRO A 95 6.97 8.70 0.34
C PRO A 95 6.22 8.77 1.68
N THR A 96 5.25 9.67 1.78
CA THR A 96 4.30 9.71 2.91
C THR A 96 3.18 8.69 2.70
N PRO A 97 2.50 8.22 3.76
CA PRO A 97 1.33 7.36 3.61
C PRO A 97 0.28 7.96 2.66
N HIS A 98 0.02 9.27 2.76
CA HIS A 98 -0.88 9.99 1.86
C HIS A 98 -0.43 9.92 0.40
N ALA A 99 0.85 10.14 0.11
CA ALA A 99 1.37 10.05 -1.26
C ALA A 99 1.23 8.63 -1.81
N LEU A 100 1.43 7.59 -0.99
CA LEU A 100 1.27 6.20 -1.40
C LEU A 100 -0.18 5.85 -1.70
N VAL A 101 -1.14 6.36 -0.91
CA VAL A 101 -2.58 6.20 -1.20
C VAL A 101 -2.93 6.83 -2.54
N LEU A 102 -2.45 8.05 -2.80
CA LEU A 102 -2.69 8.75 -4.06
C LEU A 102 -2.12 7.98 -5.25
N LEU A 103 -0.88 7.49 -5.14
CA LEU A 103 -0.23 6.64 -6.15
C LEU A 103 -1.02 5.34 -6.38
N ALA A 104 -1.46 4.68 -5.30
CA ALA A 104 -2.19 3.43 -5.37
C ALA A 104 -3.51 3.61 -6.12
N SER A 105 -4.25 4.67 -5.82
CA SER A 105 -5.49 5.03 -6.52
C SER A 105 -5.27 5.27 -8.01
N VAL A 106 -4.25 6.07 -8.36
CA VAL A 106 -3.93 6.40 -9.76
C VAL A 106 -3.45 5.18 -10.55
N TYR A 107 -2.69 4.29 -9.91
CA TYR A 107 -2.21 3.07 -10.56
C TYR A 107 -3.22 1.91 -10.54
N GLY A 108 -4.36 2.06 -9.87
CA GLY A 108 -5.36 1.00 -9.74
C GLY A 108 -4.84 -0.20 -8.94
N THR A 109 -4.13 0.06 -7.85
CA THR A 109 -3.54 -0.97 -6.98
C THR A 109 -3.73 -0.62 -5.51
N ASP A 110 -3.27 -1.49 -4.61
CA ASP A 110 -3.30 -1.27 -3.17
C ASP A 110 -1.98 -0.65 -2.68
N VAL A 111 -2.04 0.13 -1.60
CA VAL A 111 -0.85 0.77 -0.98
C VAL A 111 0.23 -0.26 -0.66
N HIS A 112 -0.17 -1.44 -0.18
CA HIS A 112 0.75 -2.53 0.17
C HIS A 112 1.52 -3.07 -1.03
N SER A 113 0.94 -3.01 -2.23
CA SER A 113 1.60 -3.41 -3.48
C SER A 113 2.66 -2.41 -3.94
N LEU A 114 2.65 -1.18 -3.39
CA LEU A 114 3.63 -0.15 -3.70
C LEU A 114 4.81 -0.10 -2.74
N VAL A 115 4.79 -0.88 -1.65
CA VAL A 115 5.77 -0.82 -0.56
C VAL A 115 6.48 -2.17 -0.44
N ASP A 116 7.76 -2.22 -0.81
CA ASP A 116 8.56 -3.45 -0.68
C ASP A 116 9.27 -3.55 0.68
N VAL A 117 10.03 -4.64 0.86
CA VAL A 117 10.79 -4.91 2.09
C VAL A 117 11.84 -3.82 2.40
N HIS A 118 12.48 -3.25 1.38
CA HIS A 118 13.48 -2.20 1.55
C HIS A 118 12.83 -0.90 2.00
N ASP A 119 11.64 -0.58 1.48
CA ASP A 119 10.85 0.54 1.98
C ASP A 119 10.52 0.34 3.45
N ARG A 120 9.95 -0.82 3.81
CA ARG A 120 9.53 -1.12 5.20
C ARG A 120 10.69 -1.06 6.19
N ALA A 121 11.88 -1.46 5.78
CA ALA A 121 13.08 -1.39 6.61
C ALA A 121 13.52 0.05 6.93
N ARG A 122 13.28 1.00 6.01
CA ARG A 122 13.78 2.40 6.12
C ARG A 122 12.69 3.43 6.44
N MET A 123 11.44 2.99 6.51
CA MET A 123 10.29 3.84 6.78
C MET A 123 10.15 4.13 8.28
N ARG A 124 9.62 5.30 8.63
CA ARG A 124 9.40 5.66 10.04
C ARG A 124 8.37 4.71 10.65
N PRO A 125 8.52 4.33 11.93
CA PRO A 125 7.52 3.51 12.63
C PRO A 125 6.09 4.06 12.53
N ALA A 126 5.92 5.38 12.65
CA ALA A 126 4.60 6.03 12.52
C ALA A 126 4.00 5.89 11.11
N ASP A 127 4.81 6.10 10.05
CA ASP A 127 4.35 5.95 8.67
C ASP A 127 3.95 4.49 8.38
N ARG A 128 4.72 3.52 8.89
CA ARG A 128 4.40 2.08 8.77
C ARG A 128 3.10 1.72 9.48
N LEU A 129 2.90 2.23 10.70
CA LEU A 129 1.66 1.99 11.45
C LEU A 129 0.44 2.46 10.67
N VAL A 130 0.50 3.65 10.07
CA VAL A 130 -0.60 4.17 9.24
C VAL A 130 -0.83 3.28 8.03
N ILE A 131 0.23 2.90 7.31
CA ILE A 131 0.12 2.03 6.13
C ILE A 131 -0.47 0.67 6.47
N ASP A 132 -0.04 0.06 7.58
CA ASP A 132 -0.55 -1.23 8.05
C ASP A 132 -2.04 -1.19 8.43
N ALA A 133 -2.56 -0.01 8.78
CA ALA A 133 -3.97 0.21 9.08
C ALA A 133 -4.84 0.44 7.83
N ILE A 134 -4.25 0.70 6.67
CA ILE A 134 -5.00 0.91 5.41
C ILE A 134 -5.45 -0.45 4.87
N ALA A 135 -6.76 -0.62 4.69
CA ALA A 135 -7.33 -1.83 4.08
C ALA A 135 -7.02 -1.90 2.57
N CYS A 136 -6.77 -3.11 2.05
CA CYS A 136 -6.69 -3.38 0.61
C CYS A 136 -8.12 -3.39 0.05
N ALA A 137 -8.36 -2.58 -0.99
CA ALA A 137 -9.65 -2.50 -1.68
C ALA A 137 -9.66 -3.32 -2.98
N HIS A 138 -8.50 -3.50 -3.63
CA HIS A 138 -8.43 -4.08 -4.97
C HIS A 138 -8.19 -5.59 -5.01
N GLN A 139 -7.50 -6.19 -4.03
CA GLN A 139 -7.31 -7.65 -3.97
C GLN A 139 -7.29 -8.22 -2.53
N PRO A 140 -8.45 -8.35 -1.85
CA PRO A 140 -8.50 -8.85 -0.47
C PRO A 140 -7.99 -10.29 -0.36
N ALA A 141 -8.22 -11.14 -1.38
CA ALA A 141 -7.83 -12.56 -1.37
C ALA A 141 -6.32 -12.80 -1.55
N ARG A 142 -5.59 -11.87 -2.18
CA ARG A 142 -4.13 -11.97 -2.41
C ARG A 142 -3.31 -11.11 -1.46
N CYS A 143 -3.93 -10.17 -0.75
CA CYS A 143 -3.29 -9.28 0.21
C CYS A 143 -3.17 -9.99 1.59
N PRO A 144 -1.99 -10.49 2.01
CA PRO A 144 -1.82 -11.14 3.31
C PRO A 144 -2.15 -10.21 4.49
N HIS A 145 -2.13 -8.89 4.28
CA HIS A 145 -2.52 -7.88 5.27
C HIS A 145 -4.04 -7.77 5.48
N CYS A 146 -4.86 -8.09 4.46
CA CYS A 146 -6.32 -8.11 4.58
C CYS A 146 -6.88 -9.42 5.09
N ARG A 147 -6.05 -10.47 5.16
CA ARG A 147 -6.41 -11.73 5.80
C ARG A 147 -6.47 -11.65 7.32
N ARG A 148 -6.08 -10.52 7.92
CA ARG A 148 -6.46 -10.24 9.31
C ARG A 148 -7.96 -9.98 9.33
N GLU A 149 -8.73 -11.06 9.47
CA GLU A 149 -10.00 -10.96 10.17
C GLU A 149 -9.75 -10.14 11.44
N PRO A 150 -10.54 -9.10 11.73
CA PRO A 150 -10.48 -8.49 13.04
C PRO A 150 -10.71 -9.64 14.01
N THR A 151 -9.66 -10.05 14.73
CA THR A 151 -9.77 -11.05 15.79
C THR A 151 -10.97 -10.60 16.59
N ALA A 152 -12.09 -11.32 16.48
CA ALA A 152 -13.31 -10.95 17.16
C ALA A 152 -12.89 -10.76 18.59
N VAL A 153 -12.99 -9.53 19.10
CA VAL A 153 -12.75 -9.25 20.50
C VAL A 153 -13.84 -10.04 21.19
N VAL A 154 -13.52 -11.28 21.56
CA VAL A 154 -14.43 -12.13 22.31
C VAL A 154 -14.72 -11.32 23.57
N PRO A 155 -15.96 -10.86 23.80
CA PRO A 155 -16.26 -10.12 25.00
C PRO A 155 -15.85 -11.03 26.16
N ARG A 156 -14.87 -10.58 26.95
CA ARG A 156 -14.52 -11.26 28.19
C ARG A 156 -15.75 -11.18 29.08
N VAL A 157 -16.54 -12.24 29.10
CA VAL A 157 -17.58 -12.43 30.10
C VAL A 157 -16.88 -12.32 31.46
N PRO A 158 -17.25 -11.36 32.32
CA PRO A 158 -16.73 -11.31 33.66
C PRO A 158 -17.03 -12.65 34.33
N ARG A 159 -15.99 -13.40 34.71
CA ARG A 159 -16.19 -14.62 35.51
C ARG A 159 -16.93 -14.19 36.78
N ALA A 160 -18.14 -14.72 36.98
CA ALA A 160 -18.83 -14.60 38.25
C ALA A 160 -17.89 -15.11 39.35
N ARG A 161 -17.67 -14.30 40.38
CA ARG A 161 -17.00 -14.75 41.61
C ARG A 161 -17.86 -15.87 42.20
N PRO A 162 -17.32 -17.09 42.40
CA PRO A 162 -18.01 -18.05 43.23
C PRO A 162 -17.92 -17.56 44.69
N ASP A 163 -19.00 -17.83 45.42
CA ASP A 163 -19.07 -17.88 46.89
C ASP A 163 -19.38 -16.58 47.64
N ALA A 164 -20.67 -16.22 47.60
CA ALA A 164 -21.34 -15.45 48.65
C ALA A 164 -22.55 -16.24 49.17
N LEU A 165 -22.33 -17.47 49.64
CA LEU A 165 -23.32 -18.26 50.38
C LEU A 165 -22.60 -19.05 51.48
N ALA A 166 -22.41 -18.42 52.63
CA ALA A 166 -22.41 -19.09 53.94
C ALA A 166 -22.09 -18.07 55.05
N TRP A 167 -23.11 -17.49 55.68
CA TRP A 167 -23.18 -17.51 57.15
C TRP A 167 -24.59 -17.17 57.62
N SER A 168 -25.38 -18.21 57.93
CA SER A 168 -26.56 -18.09 58.78
C SER A 168 -26.18 -18.63 60.15
N GLY A 169 -25.66 -17.77 61.02
CA GLY A 169 -25.48 -18.07 62.43
C GLY A 169 -26.79 -17.83 63.19
N SER A 170 -27.52 -18.89 63.51
CA SER A 170 -28.58 -18.85 64.53
C SER A 170 -27.94 -18.87 65.91
N LEU A 171 -28.24 -17.86 66.74
CA LEU A 171 -27.93 -17.87 68.17
C LEU A 171 -29.15 -18.39 68.93
N THR A 172 -29.02 -19.58 69.51
CA THR A 172 -29.91 -20.11 70.53
C THR A 172 -29.22 -19.93 71.88
N VAL A 173 -29.84 -19.19 72.80
CA VAL A 173 -29.38 -19.01 74.18
C VAL A 173 -30.13 -20.02 75.07
N PRO A 174 -29.46 -20.81 75.92
CA PRO A 174 -30.16 -21.61 76.92
C PRO A 174 -30.25 -20.89 78.28
N ALA A 175 -31.41 -21.14 78.91
CA ALA A 175 -31.86 -21.03 80.31
C ALA A 175 -31.09 -20.14 81.30
#